data_AF-A0A162TE20-F1
#
_entry.id   AF-A0A162TE20-F1
#
_cell.length_a   1.000
_cell.length_b   1.000
_cell.length_c   1.000
_cell.angle_alpha   90.00
_cell.angle_beta   90.00
_cell.angle_gamma   90.00
#
_symmetry.space_group_name_H-M   'P 1'
#
loop_
_entity.id
_entity.type
_entity.pdbx_description
1 polymer ?
#
loop_
_entity_poly.entity_id
_entity_poly.type
_entity_poly.pdbx_seq_one_letter_code
_entity_poly.pdbx_strand_id
1 'polypeptide(L)'
;MINIIQELDIEAISRSQAIVKLLQLDILPHERKFANGLTELVKKLPRVPIEEDVNESELITRFVDPFLCGLFDDPEEGVFIRWTNDITVEARKNETLWTRRPDLTVTSLKGVKWSTSHGYGEVKPVCHEATNFLLSNDLIRVAIFCKNAFDAQNLEGILGLQIIGRSITFYLLVLPSDGLYVMYELGTLQLPNNLCDLCKLLMDIPLGLLVLDVFHRLCIRSVNPFQPSRHRPTVLSLISMASFQLHRIASGLAI
;
A
#
# COMPACT_ATOMS: atom_id res chain seq x y z
N MET A 1 -1.04 -22.29 -8.81
CA MET A 1 0.08 -21.31 -8.85
C MET A 1 1.44 -21.97 -8.57
N ILE A 2 1.61 -22.66 -7.45
CA ILE A 2 2.92 -23.22 -7.02
C ILE A 2 3.68 -24.04 -8.08
N ASN A 3 3.02 -25.01 -8.74
CA ASN A 3 3.67 -25.83 -9.76
C ASN A 3 4.22 -25.00 -10.93
N ILE A 4 3.52 -23.92 -11.33
CA ILE A 4 3.96 -23.06 -12.44
C ILE A 4 5.22 -22.29 -12.05
N ILE A 5 5.28 -21.78 -10.81
CA ILE A 5 6.46 -21.06 -10.30
C ILE A 5 7.64 -22.01 -10.13
N GLN A 6 7.41 -23.24 -9.66
CA GLN A 6 8.46 -24.26 -9.56
C GLN A 6 9.00 -24.67 -10.94
N GLU A 7 8.14 -24.87 -11.94
CA GLU A 7 8.57 -25.14 -13.32
C GLU A 7 9.39 -23.97 -13.91
N LEU A 8 9.01 -22.74 -13.58
CA LEU A 8 9.75 -21.54 -14.01
C LEU A 8 11.13 -21.46 -13.34
N ASP A 9 11.21 -21.79 -12.05
CA ASP A 9 12.42 -21.76 -11.24
C ASP A 9 13.49 -22.73 -11.77
N ILE A 10 13.09 -23.98 -12.07
CA ILE A 10 13.98 -24.99 -12.67
C ILE A 10 14.18 -24.82 -14.19
N GLU A 11 13.68 -23.71 -14.75
CA GLU A 11 13.72 -23.40 -16.19
C GLU A 11 13.06 -24.43 -17.11
N ALA A 12 12.15 -25.26 -16.59
CA ALA A 12 11.35 -26.19 -17.39
C ALA A 12 10.36 -25.45 -18.31
N ILE A 13 9.97 -24.23 -17.94
CA ILE A 13 9.18 -23.32 -18.77
C ILE A 13 9.81 -21.93 -18.83
N SER A 14 9.59 -21.25 -19.96
CA SER A 14 9.95 -19.84 -20.14
C SER A 14 9.03 -18.90 -19.36
N ARG A 15 9.47 -17.65 -19.16
CA ARG A 15 8.64 -16.58 -18.57
C ARG A 15 7.29 -16.43 -19.28
N SER A 16 7.29 -16.40 -20.62
CA SER A 16 6.07 -16.24 -21.42
C SER A 16 5.10 -17.40 -21.21
N GLN A 17 5.61 -18.65 -21.13
CA GLN A 17 4.79 -19.81 -20.82
C GLN A 17 4.22 -19.75 -19.40
N ALA A 18 5.02 -19.35 -18.42
CA ALA A 18 4.55 -19.19 -17.04
C ALA A 18 3.42 -18.15 -16.93
N ILE A 19 3.57 -16.99 -17.59
CA ILE A 19 2.56 -15.93 -17.64
C ILE A 19 1.24 -16.46 -18.23
N VAL A 20 1.30 -17.14 -19.38
CA VAL A 20 0.09 -17.71 -20.02
C VAL A 20 -0.59 -18.71 -19.08
N LYS A 21 0.18 -19.61 -18.47
CA LYS A 21 -0.36 -20.59 -17.52
C LYS A 21 -1.01 -19.92 -16.30
N LEU A 22 -0.40 -18.88 -15.73
CA LEU A 22 -0.95 -18.14 -14.58
C LEU A 22 -2.29 -17.47 -14.92
N LEU A 23 -2.37 -16.81 -16.08
CA LEU A 23 -3.59 -16.13 -16.53
C LEU A 23 -4.73 -17.12 -16.86
N GLN A 24 -4.42 -18.34 -17.24
CA GLN A 24 -5.40 -19.38 -17.60
C GLN A 24 -5.89 -20.23 -16.42
N LEU A 25 -5.33 -20.07 -15.21
CA LEU A 25 -5.80 -20.78 -14.02
C LEU A 25 -7.30 -20.51 -13.79
N ASP A 26 -8.09 -21.50 -13.37
CA ASP A 26 -9.45 -21.28 -12.91
C ASP A 26 -9.44 -21.10 -11.38
N ILE A 27 -9.59 -19.86 -10.92
CA ILE A 27 -9.39 -19.44 -9.51
C ILE A 27 -10.36 -18.32 -9.14
N LEU A 28 -10.56 -18.12 -7.84
CA LEU A 28 -11.49 -17.11 -7.32
C LEU A 28 -11.00 -15.67 -7.61
N PRO A 29 -11.88 -14.65 -7.56
CA PRO A 29 -11.51 -13.28 -7.95
C PRO A 29 -10.33 -12.67 -7.16
N HIS A 30 -10.24 -12.87 -5.85
CA HIS A 30 -9.10 -12.37 -5.07
C HIS A 30 -7.82 -13.15 -5.37
N GLU A 31 -7.92 -14.47 -5.56
CA GLU A 31 -6.79 -15.29 -6.01
C GLU A 31 -6.31 -14.86 -7.40
N ARG A 32 -7.24 -14.45 -8.28
CA ARG A 32 -6.92 -13.86 -9.59
C ARG A 32 -6.10 -12.58 -9.44
N LYS A 33 -6.51 -11.64 -8.58
CA LYS A 33 -5.75 -10.40 -8.33
C LYS A 33 -4.34 -10.71 -7.78
N PHE A 34 -4.21 -11.67 -6.87
CA PHE A 34 -2.89 -12.13 -6.42
C PHE A 34 -2.06 -12.75 -7.58
N ALA A 35 -2.68 -13.60 -8.41
CA ALA A 35 -2.03 -14.20 -9.58
C ALA A 35 -1.61 -13.15 -10.62
N ASN A 36 -2.35 -12.05 -10.76
CA ASN A 36 -1.97 -10.91 -11.59
C ASN A 36 -0.70 -10.23 -11.03
N GLY A 37 -0.64 -9.99 -9.71
CA GLY A 37 0.56 -9.47 -9.05
C GLY A 37 1.79 -10.37 -9.27
N LEU A 38 1.62 -11.69 -9.14
CA LEU A 38 2.68 -12.65 -9.48
C LEU A 38 3.09 -12.58 -10.96
N THR A 39 2.12 -12.46 -11.86
CA THR A 39 2.36 -12.37 -13.30
C THR A 39 3.21 -11.15 -13.65
N GLU A 40 2.91 -10.00 -13.05
CA GLU A 40 3.68 -8.77 -13.24
C GLU A 40 5.10 -8.88 -12.66
N LEU A 41 5.25 -9.52 -11.50
CA LEU A 41 6.58 -9.82 -10.95
C LEU A 41 7.39 -10.76 -11.86
N VAL A 42 6.78 -11.81 -12.43
CA VAL A 42 7.44 -12.71 -13.39
C VAL A 42 7.99 -11.97 -14.61
N LYS A 43 7.27 -10.93 -15.08
CA LYS A 43 7.72 -10.06 -16.18
C LYS A 43 8.91 -9.18 -15.78
N LYS A 44 8.91 -8.65 -14.56
CA LYS A 44 9.82 -7.57 -14.15
C LYS A 44 11.09 -8.05 -13.45
N LEU A 45 11.00 -9.12 -12.65
CA LEU A 45 12.08 -9.54 -11.77
C LEU A 45 13.24 -10.19 -12.54
N PRO A 46 14.49 -9.94 -12.08
CA PRO A 46 15.66 -10.64 -12.58
C PRO A 46 15.61 -12.11 -12.16
N ARG A 47 16.35 -12.97 -12.88
CA ARG A 47 16.48 -14.39 -12.51
C ARG A 47 17.30 -14.57 -11.24
N VAL A 48 18.35 -13.78 -11.10
CA VAL A 48 19.28 -13.78 -9.97
C VAL A 48 19.15 -12.46 -9.20
N PRO A 49 19.50 -12.42 -7.90
CA PRO A 49 19.54 -11.17 -7.16
C PRO A 49 20.45 -10.12 -7.82
N ILE A 50 20.09 -8.85 -7.66
CA ILE A 50 20.95 -7.70 -7.96
C ILE A 50 21.76 -7.41 -6.69
N GLU A 51 23.07 -7.24 -6.82
CA GLU A 51 23.96 -6.99 -5.68
C GLU A 51 23.96 -5.52 -5.26
N GLU A 52 23.75 -4.62 -6.22
CA GLU A 52 23.69 -3.19 -6.00
C GLU A 52 22.51 -2.77 -5.12
N ASP A 53 22.73 -1.71 -4.34
CA ASP A 53 21.69 -1.10 -3.54
C ASP A 53 20.56 -0.56 -4.42
N VAL A 54 19.35 -1.00 -4.12
CA VAL A 54 18.15 -0.60 -4.85
C VAL A 54 17.68 0.76 -4.33
N ASN A 55 17.80 1.80 -5.16
CA ASN A 55 17.25 3.11 -4.84
C ASN A 55 15.71 3.12 -4.86
N GLU A 56 15.10 4.20 -4.34
CA GLU A 56 13.63 4.31 -4.23
C GLU A 56 12.90 4.13 -5.57
N SER A 57 13.41 4.72 -6.65
CA SER A 57 12.77 4.64 -7.98
C SER A 57 12.83 3.22 -8.55
N GLU A 58 13.95 2.53 -8.39
CA GLU A 58 14.07 1.14 -8.82
C GLU A 58 13.23 0.21 -7.95
N LEU A 59 13.20 0.45 -6.64
CA LEU A 59 12.34 -0.29 -5.72
C LEU A 59 10.87 -0.23 -6.15
N ILE A 60 10.38 0.99 -6.42
CA ILE A 60 9.02 1.24 -6.89
C ILE A 60 8.78 0.49 -8.21
N THR A 61 9.56 0.80 -9.25
CA THR A 61 9.23 0.39 -10.63
C THR A 61 9.52 -1.08 -10.95
N ARG A 62 10.41 -1.73 -10.19
CA ARG A 62 10.83 -3.12 -10.43
C ARG A 62 10.11 -4.11 -9.54
N PHE A 63 9.81 -3.74 -8.29
CA PHE A 63 9.30 -4.67 -7.27
C PHE A 63 7.89 -4.30 -6.82
N VAL A 64 7.70 -3.07 -6.36
CA VAL A 64 6.48 -2.68 -5.64
C VAL A 64 5.30 -2.42 -6.58
N ASP A 65 5.48 -1.53 -7.55
CA ASP A 65 4.46 -1.16 -8.54
C ASP A 65 3.88 -2.37 -9.29
N PRO A 66 4.69 -3.30 -9.85
CA PRO A 66 4.16 -4.46 -10.57
C PRO A 66 3.23 -5.31 -9.70
N PHE A 67 3.61 -5.55 -8.44
CA PHE A 67 2.82 -6.36 -7.52
C PHE A 67 1.54 -5.64 -7.09
N LEU A 68 1.66 -4.38 -6.64
CA LEU A 68 0.51 -3.62 -6.14
C LEU A 68 -0.53 -3.33 -7.23
N CYS A 69 -0.09 -3.00 -8.45
CA CYS A 69 -1.02 -2.83 -9.58
C CYS A 69 -1.76 -4.13 -9.87
N GLY A 70 -1.08 -5.29 -9.87
CA GLY A 70 -1.76 -6.58 -10.04
C GLY A 70 -2.81 -6.88 -8.96
N LEU A 71 -2.58 -6.43 -7.72
CA LEU A 71 -3.51 -6.60 -6.61
C LEU A 71 -4.69 -5.64 -6.65
N PHE A 72 -4.44 -4.35 -6.87
CA PHE A 72 -5.41 -3.29 -6.59
C PHE A 72 -5.91 -2.52 -7.81
N ASP A 73 -5.21 -2.57 -8.96
CA ASP A 73 -5.76 -1.98 -10.17
C ASP A 73 -7.00 -2.75 -10.61
N ASP A 74 -7.99 -1.96 -11.01
CA ASP A 74 -9.20 -2.44 -11.64
C ASP A 74 -9.69 -1.37 -12.63
N PRO A 75 -9.09 -1.27 -13.81
CA PRO A 75 -9.45 -0.24 -14.78
C PRO A 75 -10.90 -0.32 -15.23
N GLU A 76 -11.49 -1.52 -15.22
CA GLU A 76 -12.91 -1.74 -15.55
C GLU A 76 -13.83 -1.10 -14.50
N GLU A 77 -13.47 -1.23 -13.22
CA GLU A 77 -14.15 -0.54 -12.11
C GLU A 77 -13.59 0.87 -11.83
N GLY A 78 -12.66 1.33 -12.66
CA GLY A 78 -12.03 2.66 -12.57
C GLY A 78 -11.15 2.87 -11.34
N VAL A 79 -10.61 1.81 -10.72
CA VAL A 79 -9.70 1.87 -9.56
C VAL A 79 -8.25 1.77 -10.02
N PHE A 80 -7.40 2.68 -9.54
CA PHE A 80 -5.99 2.75 -9.95
C PHE A 80 -5.06 3.00 -8.77
N ILE A 81 -3.96 2.25 -8.74
CA ILE A 81 -2.72 2.56 -8.06
C ILE A 81 -2.03 3.71 -8.79
N ARG A 82 -1.56 4.68 -8.01
CA ARG A 82 -0.94 5.89 -8.54
C ARG A 82 0.25 6.26 -7.66
N TRP A 83 1.42 6.32 -8.27
CA TRP A 83 2.59 6.97 -7.70
C TRP A 83 2.53 8.45 -8.02
N THR A 84 2.45 9.31 -7.01
CA THR A 84 2.15 10.74 -7.20
C THR A 84 3.09 11.59 -6.37
N ASN A 85 3.47 12.74 -6.93
CA ASN A 85 4.07 13.83 -6.18
C ASN A 85 3.10 15.02 -6.13
N ASP A 86 1.85 14.76 -5.77
CA ASP A 86 0.78 15.74 -5.75
C ASP A 86 -0.06 15.67 -4.47
N ILE A 87 -0.75 16.77 -4.16
CA ILE A 87 -1.58 16.87 -2.97
C ILE A 87 -2.82 15.99 -3.10
N THR A 88 -3.30 15.50 -1.95
CA THR A 88 -4.43 14.57 -1.92
C THR A 88 -5.73 15.21 -2.44
N VAL A 89 -6.67 14.36 -2.88
CA VAL A 89 -7.97 14.81 -3.40
C VAL A 89 -8.74 15.62 -2.36
N GLU A 90 -8.57 15.28 -1.08
CA GLU A 90 -9.22 15.96 0.04
C GLU A 90 -8.57 17.31 0.32
N ALA A 91 -7.23 17.38 0.32
CA ALA A 91 -6.50 18.62 0.55
C ALA A 91 -6.79 19.70 -0.52
N ARG A 92 -7.10 19.29 -1.75
CA ARG A 92 -7.56 20.22 -2.80
C ARG A 92 -8.93 20.82 -2.54
N LYS A 93 -9.78 20.10 -1.82
CA LYS A 93 -11.16 20.51 -1.53
C LYS A 93 -11.28 21.23 -0.20
N ASN A 94 -10.27 21.10 0.67
CA ASN A 94 -10.25 21.71 1.98
C ASN A 94 -8.85 22.23 2.32
N GLU A 95 -8.70 23.56 2.26
CA GLU A 95 -7.45 24.27 2.52
C GLU A 95 -6.94 24.13 3.96
N THR A 96 -7.79 23.69 4.90
CA THR A 96 -7.37 23.45 6.30
C THR A 96 -6.65 22.11 6.46
N LEU A 97 -6.71 21.23 5.45
CA LEU A 97 -6.05 19.93 5.49
C LEU A 97 -4.58 20.04 5.12
N TRP A 98 -3.83 19.03 5.55
CA TRP A 98 -2.40 18.96 5.34
C TRP A 98 -2.05 18.81 3.85
N THR A 99 -1.25 19.72 3.31
CA THR A 99 -0.87 19.77 1.88
C THR A 99 0.37 18.93 1.56
N ARG A 100 0.74 17.96 2.41
CA ARG A 100 1.76 16.97 2.05
C ARG A 100 1.24 16.00 0.99
N ARG A 101 2.19 15.25 0.43
CA ARG A 101 2.01 14.41 -0.73
C ARG A 101 2.38 12.99 -0.33
N PRO A 102 1.46 12.03 -0.43
CA PRO A 102 1.81 10.62 -0.28
C PRO A 102 2.59 10.16 -1.51
N ASP A 103 3.50 9.21 -1.34
CA ASP A 103 4.22 8.60 -2.47
C ASP A 103 3.24 7.78 -3.33
N LEU A 104 2.33 7.05 -2.66
CA LEU A 104 1.36 6.13 -3.25
C LEU A 104 -0.07 6.53 -2.87
N THR A 105 -1.01 6.42 -3.82
CA THR A 105 -2.45 6.42 -3.54
C THR A 105 -3.20 5.39 -4.39
N VAL A 106 -4.25 4.80 -3.82
CA VAL A 106 -5.25 4.03 -4.56
C VAL A 106 -6.47 4.91 -4.73
N THR A 107 -6.88 5.22 -5.96
CA THR A 107 -7.97 6.17 -6.21
C THR A 107 -8.93 5.67 -7.28
N SER A 108 -10.23 5.87 -7.08
CA SER A 108 -11.25 5.67 -8.12
C SER A 108 -11.46 6.90 -8.98
N LEU A 109 -11.63 6.66 -10.28
CA LEU A 109 -11.98 7.64 -11.29
C LEU A 109 -13.51 7.77 -11.40
N LYS A 110 -14.01 9.01 -11.48
CA LYS A 110 -15.42 9.30 -11.79
C LYS A 110 -15.47 10.20 -13.02
N GLY A 111 -15.79 9.61 -14.18
CA GLY A 111 -15.69 10.28 -15.47
C GLY A 111 -14.23 10.63 -15.77
N VAL A 112 -13.91 11.92 -15.85
CA VAL A 112 -12.54 12.40 -16.15
C VAL A 112 -11.77 12.90 -14.93
N LYS A 113 -12.31 12.71 -13.71
CA LYS A 113 -11.71 13.25 -12.47
C LYS A 113 -11.51 12.17 -11.41
N TRP A 114 -10.38 12.25 -10.71
CA TRP A 114 -10.12 11.49 -9.49
C TRP A 114 -11.13 11.84 -8.41
N SER A 115 -11.71 10.82 -7.77
CA SER A 115 -12.94 11.01 -6.98
C SER A 115 -12.84 10.55 -5.53
N THR A 116 -12.44 9.31 -5.28
CA THR A 116 -12.41 8.69 -3.95
C THR A 116 -11.08 8.00 -3.76
N SER A 117 -10.45 8.25 -2.63
CA SER A 117 -9.20 7.62 -2.24
C SER A 117 -9.53 6.40 -1.39
N HIS A 118 -8.98 5.25 -1.77
CA HIS A 118 -9.18 3.97 -1.09
C HIS A 118 -7.95 3.54 -0.29
N GLY A 119 -6.81 4.21 -0.51
CA GLY A 119 -5.64 4.04 0.32
C GLY A 119 -4.51 5.00 0.00
N TYR A 120 -3.54 5.03 0.91
CA TYR A 120 -2.31 5.83 0.82
C TYR A 120 -1.11 5.05 1.32
N GLY A 121 0.07 5.40 0.80
CA GLY A 121 1.31 4.82 1.29
C GLY A 121 2.55 5.68 1.11
N GLU A 122 3.58 5.29 1.83
CA GLU A 122 4.94 5.85 1.76
C GLU A 122 5.92 4.71 1.46
N VAL A 123 6.94 5.01 0.67
CA VAL A 123 7.97 4.04 0.27
C VAL A 123 9.35 4.56 0.60
N LYS A 124 10.19 3.72 1.20
CA LYS A 124 11.59 4.02 1.46
C LYS A 124 12.46 2.82 1.10
N PRO A 125 13.63 3.01 0.45
CA PRO A 125 14.59 1.93 0.27
C PRO A 125 15.11 1.46 1.63
N VAL A 126 15.71 0.26 1.67
CA VAL A 126 16.50 -0.15 2.85
C VAL A 126 17.69 0.79 2.90
N CYS A 127 17.78 1.61 3.95
CA CYS A 127 18.89 2.54 4.12
C CYS A 127 19.42 2.40 5.54
N HIS A 128 20.73 2.19 5.67
CA HIS A 128 21.41 2.09 6.96
C HIS A 128 21.34 3.39 7.79
N GLU A 129 21.02 4.52 7.17
CA GLU A 129 20.86 5.83 7.82
C GLU A 129 19.41 6.15 8.21
N ALA A 130 18.43 5.35 7.76
CA ALA A 130 17.03 5.57 8.10
C ALA A 130 16.80 5.22 9.58
N THR A 131 16.75 6.25 10.42
CA THR A 131 16.41 6.09 11.83
C THR A 131 14.96 5.62 11.99
N ASN A 132 14.68 4.82 13.02
CA ASN A 132 13.32 4.44 13.42
C ASN A 132 12.39 5.67 13.54
N PHE A 133 12.96 6.82 13.86
CA PHE A 133 12.29 8.11 13.87
C PHE A 133 11.69 8.49 12.51
N LEU A 134 12.48 8.45 11.42
CA LEU A 134 12.00 8.81 10.08
C LEU A 134 10.92 7.85 9.60
N LEU A 135 11.12 6.54 9.84
CA LEU A 135 10.14 5.51 9.48
C LEU A 135 8.83 5.67 10.25
N SER A 136 8.91 5.97 11.56
CA SER A 136 7.71 6.25 12.38
C SER A 136 7.00 7.52 11.91
N ASN A 137 7.78 8.54 11.53
CA ASN A 137 7.22 9.77 10.99
C ASN A 137 6.43 9.48 9.72
N ASP A 138 6.98 8.73 8.76
CA ASP A 138 6.26 8.35 7.53
C ASP A 138 4.99 7.55 7.81
N LEU A 139 5.00 6.63 8.79
CA LEU A 139 3.77 5.93 9.20
C LEU A 139 2.69 6.89 9.75
N ILE A 140 3.09 7.88 10.56
CA ILE A 140 2.18 8.94 11.02
C ILE A 140 1.61 9.72 9.82
N ARG A 141 2.40 9.97 8.77
CA ARG A 141 1.91 10.62 7.54
C ARG A 141 0.83 9.77 6.87
N VAL A 142 1.07 8.47 6.70
CA VAL A 142 0.09 7.53 6.13
C VAL A 142 -1.21 7.57 6.96
N ALA A 143 -1.11 7.51 8.28
CA ALA A 143 -2.27 7.58 9.18
C ALA A 143 -3.07 8.88 8.99
N ILE A 144 -2.39 10.02 8.84
CA ILE A 144 -3.03 11.33 8.62
C ILE A 144 -3.73 11.39 7.26
N PHE A 145 -3.07 10.94 6.19
CA PHE A 145 -3.68 10.90 4.85
C PHE A 145 -4.93 10.02 4.87
N CYS A 146 -4.81 8.83 5.49
CA CYS A 146 -5.91 7.89 5.68
C CYS A 146 -7.07 8.54 6.45
N LYS A 147 -6.82 9.10 7.63
CA LYS A 147 -7.84 9.77 8.44
C LYS A 147 -8.52 10.91 7.68
N ASN A 148 -7.76 11.75 6.98
CA ASN A 148 -8.31 12.88 6.25
C ASN A 148 -9.24 12.42 5.11
N ALA A 149 -8.87 11.38 4.37
CA ALA A 149 -9.75 10.75 3.37
C ALA A 149 -10.96 10.08 3.98
N PHE A 150 -10.77 9.33 5.06
CA PHE A 150 -11.84 8.69 5.82
C PHE A 150 -12.92 9.71 6.22
N ASP A 151 -12.52 10.82 6.83
CA ASP A 151 -13.42 11.89 7.27
C ASP A 151 -14.05 12.62 6.08
N ALA A 152 -13.25 13.04 5.10
CA ALA A 152 -13.72 13.89 4.00
C ALA A 152 -14.59 13.16 2.97
N GLN A 153 -14.48 11.83 2.89
CA GLN A 153 -15.18 11.00 1.91
C GLN A 153 -16.21 10.06 2.54
N ASN A 154 -16.41 10.12 3.86
CA ASN A 154 -17.34 9.28 4.62
C ASN A 154 -17.10 7.79 4.34
N LEU A 155 -15.88 7.31 4.58
CA LEU A 155 -15.49 5.92 4.32
C LEU A 155 -15.83 5.01 5.51
N GLU A 156 -16.04 3.72 5.25
CA GLU A 156 -16.15 2.68 6.29
C GLU A 156 -14.76 2.22 6.78
N GLY A 157 -13.75 2.39 5.93
CA GLY A 157 -12.35 2.06 6.20
C GLY A 157 -11.46 2.62 5.09
N ILE A 158 -10.16 2.64 5.33
CA ILE A 158 -9.17 3.04 4.32
C ILE A 158 -7.85 2.29 4.52
N LEU A 159 -7.23 1.90 3.41
CA LEU A 159 -6.00 1.12 3.42
C LEU A 159 -4.77 2.05 3.57
N GLY A 160 -3.91 1.75 4.54
CA GLY A 160 -2.60 2.36 4.69
C GLY A 160 -1.50 1.37 4.26
N LEU A 161 -0.46 1.85 3.61
CA LEU A 161 0.69 1.04 3.22
C LEU A 161 1.98 1.69 3.70
N GLN A 162 2.86 0.90 4.30
CA GLN A 162 4.24 1.30 4.58
C GLN A 162 5.17 0.31 3.88
N ILE A 163 6.00 0.83 2.98
CA ILE A 163 6.92 0.01 2.19
C ILE A 163 8.34 0.38 2.59
N ILE A 164 9.07 -0.59 3.16
CA ILE A 164 10.47 -0.42 3.58
C ILE A 164 11.30 -1.49 2.89
N GLY A 165 12.10 -1.07 1.92
CA GLY A 165 12.68 -2.00 0.97
C GLY A 165 11.58 -2.82 0.31
N ARG A 166 11.74 -4.14 0.33
CA ARG A 166 10.79 -5.10 -0.23
C ARG A 166 9.72 -5.59 0.75
N SER A 167 9.69 -5.05 1.97
CA SER A 167 8.64 -5.33 2.95
C SER A 167 7.45 -4.39 2.73
N ILE A 168 6.25 -4.94 2.54
CA ILE A 168 5.02 -4.17 2.47
C ILE A 168 4.17 -4.48 3.70
N THR A 169 4.02 -3.51 4.59
CA THR A 169 3.11 -3.61 5.73
C THR A 169 1.79 -2.93 5.39
N PHE A 170 0.70 -3.68 5.54
CA PHE A 170 -0.65 -3.21 5.27
C PHE A 170 -1.35 -2.84 6.57
N TYR A 171 -2.08 -1.74 6.53
CA TYR A 171 -2.87 -1.25 7.65
C TYR A 171 -4.29 -0.93 7.22
N LEU A 172 -5.25 -1.06 8.12
CA LEU A 172 -6.62 -0.61 7.93
C LEU A 172 -6.96 0.44 8.98
N LEU A 173 -7.30 1.65 8.54
CA LEU A 173 -7.83 2.69 9.42
C LEU A 173 -9.36 2.66 9.42
N VAL A 174 -9.94 2.60 10.62
CA VAL A 174 -11.39 2.63 10.88
C VAL A 174 -11.73 3.50 12.09
N LEU A 175 -13.03 3.81 12.26
CA LEU A 175 -13.58 4.56 13.39
C LEU A 175 -14.57 3.68 14.18
N PRO A 176 -14.09 2.77 15.05
CA PRO A 176 -14.95 1.84 15.81
C PRO A 176 -15.88 2.55 16.81
N SER A 177 -15.49 3.72 17.31
CA SER A 177 -16.28 4.50 18.26
C SER A 177 -16.05 6.00 18.07
N ASP A 178 -16.91 6.82 18.65
CA ASP A 178 -16.92 8.27 18.46
C ASP A 178 -15.61 8.92 18.89
N GLY A 179 -14.92 9.51 17.92
CA GLY A 179 -13.62 10.16 18.08
C GLY A 179 -12.44 9.20 18.29
N LEU A 180 -12.65 7.88 18.26
CA LEU A 180 -11.60 6.88 18.40
C LEU A 180 -11.28 6.26 17.03
N TYR A 181 -10.17 6.70 16.45
CA TYR A 181 -9.63 6.12 15.22
C TYR A 181 -8.64 5.02 15.56
N VAL A 182 -8.71 3.89 14.86
CA VAL A 182 -7.77 2.77 15.03
C VAL A 182 -7.20 2.39 13.68
N MET A 183 -5.87 2.27 13.62
CA MET A 183 -5.13 1.80 12.46
C MET A 183 -4.58 0.41 12.77
N TYR A 184 -5.27 -0.63 12.31
CA TYR A 184 -4.90 -2.02 12.52
C TYR A 184 -3.81 -2.43 11.54
N GLU A 185 -2.71 -3.00 12.02
CA GLU A 185 -1.77 -3.71 11.15
C GLU A 185 -2.42 -5.04 10.72
N LEU A 186 -2.60 -5.23 9.42
CA LEU A 186 -3.14 -6.46 8.84
C LEU A 186 -2.05 -7.53 8.70
N GLY A 187 -0.81 -7.09 8.43
CA GLY A 187 0.36 -7.93 8.32
C GLY A 187 1.39 -7.35 7.34
N THR A 188 2.54 -8.02 7.26
CA THR A 188 3.65 -7.65 6.37
C THR A 188 3.93 -8.76 5.37
N LEU A 189 3.97 -8.41 4.09
CA LEU A 189 4.31 -9.29 2.98
C LEU A 189 5.71 -8.97 2.47
N GLN A 190 6.49 -10.01 2.12
CA GLN A 190 7.85 -9.84 1.62
C GLN A 190 7.92 -10.06 0.12
N LEU A 191 8.25 -9.00 -0.64
CA LEU A 191 8.46 -9.13 -2.07
C LEU A 191 9.76 -9.87 -2.38
N PRO A 192 9.75 -10.75 -3.39
CA PRO A 192 10.92 -11.55 -3.74
C PRO A 192 11.99 -10.71 -4.41
N ASN A 193 13.25 -11.13 -4.24
CA ASN A 193 14.41 -10.42 -4.78
C ASN A 193 14.63 -10.71 -6.28
N ASN A 194 14.15 -11.87 -6.73
CA ASN A 194 14.39 -12.47 -8.03
C ASN A 194 13.31 -13.53 -8.29
N LEU A 195 13.33 -14.17 -9.45
CA LEU A 195 12.37 -15.21 -9.80
C LEU A 195 12.43 -16.46 -8.91
N CYS A 196 13.61 -16.89 -8.47
CA CYS A 196 13.76 -18.07 -7.61
C CYS A 196 13.08 -17.88 -6.24
N ASP A 197 13.01 -16.63 -5.77
CA ASP A 197 12.36 -16.29 -4.51
C ASP A 197 10.83 -16.17 -4.60
N LEU A 198 10.22 -16.26 -5.79
CA LEU A 198 8.76 -16.15 -5.95
C LEU A 198 7.98 -17.21 -5.16
N CYS A 199 8.55 -18.40 -4.97
CA CYS A 199 7.94 -19.44 -4.13
C CYS A 199 7.71 -18.98 -2.68
N LYS A 200 8.56 -18.09 -2.15
CA LYS A 200 8.41 -17.54 -0.80
C LYS A 200 7.18 -16.65 -0.71
N LEU A 201 6.94 -15.82 -1.74
CA LEU A 201 5.75 -14.96 -1.81
C LEU A 201 4.44 -15.78 -1.86
N LEU A 202 4.45 -17.00 -2.39
CA LEU A 202 3.28 -17.87 -2.36
C LEU A 202 2.84 -18.26 -0.95
N MET A 203 3.77 -18.25 0.02
CA MET A 203 3.44 -18.51 1.42
C MET A 203 2.61 -17.37 2.04
N ASP A 204 2.70 -16.17 1.47
CA ASP A 204 1.96 -14.97 1.90
C ASP A 204 0.59 -14.82 1.20
N ILE A 205 0.16 -15.81 0.38
CA ILE A 205 -1.17 -15.79 -0.26
C ILE A 205 -2.30 -15.53 0.76
N PRO A 206 -2.37 -16.22 1.92
CA PRO A 206 -3.44 -15.97 2.89
C PRO A 206 -3.52 -14.51 3.35
N LEU A 207 -2.37 -13.85 3.56
CA LEU A 207 -2.30 -12.44 3.90
C LEU A 207 -2.75 -11.56 2.72
N GLY A 208 -2.28 -11.85 1.50
CA GLY A 208 -2.70 -11.14 0.30
C GLY A 208 -4.22 -11.21 0.08
N LEU A 209 -4.82 -12.39 0.29
CA LEU A 209 -6.28 -12.57 0.18
C LEU A 209 -7.04 -11.84 1.29
N LEU A 210 -6.53 -11.84 2.53
CA LEU A 210 -7.10 -11.06 3.63
C LEU A 210 -7.10 -9.56 3.31
N VAL A 211 -5.98 -9.03 2.81
CA VAL A 211 -5.84 -7.63 2.43
C VAL A 211 -6.82 -7.27 1.30
N LEU A 212 -6.95 -8.12 0.28
CA LEU A 212 -7.91 -7.92 -0.81
C LEU A 212 -9.38 -7.97 -0.32
N ASP A 213 -9.73 -8.89 0.58
CA ASP A 213 -11.06 -8.93 1.19
C ASP A 213 -11.36 -7.64 1.97
N VAL A 214 -10.44 -7.24 2.85
CA VAL A 214 -10.57 -6.02 3.65
C VAL A 214 -10.68 -4.80 2.74
N PHE A 215 -9.87 -4.72 1.68
CA PHE A 215 -9.90 -3.63 0.73
C PHE A 215 -11.27 -3.52 0.06
N HIS A 216 -11.77 -4.58 -0.58
CA HIS A 216 -13.04 -4.52 -1.29
C HIS A 216 -14.25 -4.34 -0.37
N ARG A 217 -14.21 -4.92 0.83
CA ARG A 217 -15.36 -4.91 1.75
C ARG A 217 -15.43 -3.64 2.60
N LEU A 218 -14.29 -3.07 3.00
CA LEU A 218 -14.23 -1.98 3.97
C LEU A 218 -13.71 -0.67 3.38
N CYS A 219 -12.89 -0.67 2.33
CA CYS A 219 -12.36 0.57 1.74
C CYS A 219 -13.36 1.21 0.76
N ILE A 220 -14.60 1.37 1.22
CA ILE A 220 -15.74 1.87 0.44
C ILE A 220 -16.38 3.08 1.12
N ARG A 221 -17.16 3.85 0.37
CA ARG A 221 -17.99 4.92 0.95
C ARG A 221 -19.12 4.30 1.75
N SER A 222 -19.38 4.85 2.92
CA SER A 222 -20.52 4.49 3.74
C SER A 222 -21.83 4.83 3.03
N VAL A 223 -22.78 3.91 3.12
CA VAL A 223 -24.17 4.14 2.73
C VAL A 223 -24.91 4.99 3.77
N ASN A 224 -24.39 5.05 4.99
CA ASN A 224 -24.98 5.84 6.06
C ASN A 224 -24.64 7.32 5.87
N PRO A 225 -25.55 8.24 6.23
CA PRO A 225 -25.26 9.66 6.21
C PRO A 225 -24.02 9.99 7.03
N PHE A 226 -23.20 10.91 6.53
CA PHE A 226 -22.04 11.41 7.27
C PHE A 226 -22.48 12.00 8.63
N GLN A 227 -21.83 11.57 9.71
CA GLN A 227 -22.13 12.00 11.07
C GLN A 227 -20.95 12.79 11.67
N PRO A 228 -20.88 14.12 11.48
CA PRO A 228 -19.73 14.93 11.89
C PRO A 228 -19.34 14.79 13.36
N SER A 229 -20.32 14.53 14.25
CA SER A 229 -20.11 14.36 15.69
C SER A 229 -19.20 13.18 16.05
N ARG A 230 -19.14 12.16 15.20
CA ARG A 230 -18.28 10.98 15.39
C ARG A 230 -16.82 11.28 15.10
N HIS A 231 -16.51 12.31 14.33
CA HIS A 231 -15.16 12.60 13.86
C HIS A 231 -14.46 13.65 14.73
N ARG A 232 -13.13 13.72 14.66
CA ARG A 232 -12.32 14.75 15.35
C ARG A 232 -11.42 15.46 14.36
N PRO A 233 -11.20 16.78 14.49
CA PRO A 233 -10.27 17.49 13.63
C PRO A 233 -8.88 16.88 13.66
N THR A 234 -8.20 16.87 12.51
CA THR A 234 -6.78 16.52 12.47
C THR A 234 -5.98 17.65 13.10
N VAL A 235 -5.37 17.40 14.26
CA VAL A 235 -4.60 18.40 14.98
C VAL A 235 -3.18 18.45 14.42
N LEU A 236 -2.92 19.40 13.52
CA LEU A 236 -1.62 19.52 12.84
C LEU A 236 -0.47 19.90 13.79
N SER A 237 -0.76 20.56 14.92
CA SER A 237 0.26 20.91 15.92
C SER A 237 0.83 19.69 16.68
N LEU A 238 0.06 18.60 16.78
CA LEU A 238 0.53 17.33 17.31
C LEU A 238 1.56 16.68 16.39
N ILE A 239 1.58 17.00 15.09
CA ILE A 239 2.58 16.51 14.14
C ILE A 239 3.94 17.13 14.47
N SER A 240 4.01 18.46 14.66
CA SER A 240 5.28 19.08 15.04
C SER A 240 5.75 18.64 16.41
N MET A 241 4.83 18.42 17.38
CA MET A 241 5.17 17.95 18.71
C MET A 241 5.57 16.47 18.75
N ALA A 242 4.90 15.57 18.02
CA ALA A 242 5.26 14.17 17.94
C ALA A 242 6.60 14.01 17.20
N SER A 243 6.78 14.69 16.06
CA SER A 243 8.08 14.73 15.37
C SER A 243 9.17 15.35 16.26
N PHE A 244 8.86 16.36 17.08
CA PHE A 244 9.85 16.97 17.99
C PHE A 244 10.16 16.11 19.23
N GLN A 245 9.16 15.49 19.86
CA GLN A 245 9.34 14.60 21.02
C GLN A 245 10.02 13.29 20.61
N LEU A 246 9.61 12.67 19.50
CA LEU A 246 10.28 11.48 18.97
C LEU A 246 11.71 11.80 18.52
N HIS A 247 11.98 13.00 17.99
CA HIS A 247 13.35 13.44 17.69
C HIS A 247 14.18 13.61 18.97
N ARG A 248 13.65 14.25 20.02
CA ARG A 248 14.34 14.38 21.34
C ARG A 248 14.67 13.02 21.96
N ILE A 249 13.76 12.05 21.86
CA ILE A 249 13.96 10.67 22.33
C ILE A 249 15.07 9.98 21.51
N ALA A 250 15.04 10.11 20.19
CA ALA A 250 16.05 9.52 19.30
C ALA A 250 17.44 10.18 19.44
N SER A 251 17.50 11.46 19.82
CA SER A 251 18.75 12.21 20.00
C SER A 251 19.32 12.17 21.43
N GLY A 252 18.73 11.38 22.33
CA GLY A 252 19.21 11.24 23.72
C GLY A 252 19.09 12.52 24.56
N LEU A 253 18.31 13.51 24.12
CA LEU A 253 18.08 14.75 24.86
C LEU A 253 16.93 14.51 25.85
N ALA A 254 17.29 14.05 27.06
CA ALA A 254 16.36 13.81 28.16
C ALA A 254 15.50 15.06 28.48
N ILE A 255 14.33 14.79 29.07
CA ILE A 255 13.23 15.74 29.35
C ILE A 255 13.72 16.95 30.14
#